data_AF-A0A075QZY4-F1
#
_entry.id   AF-A0A075QZY4-F1
#
_cell.length_a   1.000
_cell.length_b   1.000
_cell.length_c   1.000
_cell.angle_alpha   90.00
_cell.angle_beta   90.00
_cell.angle_gamma   90.00
#
_symmetry.space_group_name_H-M   'P 1'
#
loop_
_entity.id
_entity.type
_entity.pdbx_description
1 polymer ?
#
loop_
_entity_poly.entity_id
_entity_poly.type
_entity_poly.pdbx_seq_one_letter_code
_entity_poly.pdbx_strand_id
1 'polypeptide(L)'
;MAKPATLRQILVVTDGCSNVGISPIAAATLAREQGITVNVIGVVDKHEMGEQGEQEIREMAQAGGGLSDIVYPAQLAQTVQMLTRKAMTRTIQHVVNKELKHILGGAELEGLAPEKRMQVAGMVDELGEQSALEVVMIVDTSASMKNKMSAVQQAIYDFSISLRSRSGSSRMAVCSFPGKEKHLEVRIPWTDQIEKAYELTAGLTMSGITPTGPAITEAIALFEHVELPKPLADRYRTKKKANEEDDGYLQDHVF
;
A
#
# COMPACT_ATOMS: atom_id res chain seq x y z
N MET A 1 -11.58 8.59 -21.19
CA MET A 1 -10.77 9.03 -20.04
C MET A 1 -10.01 7.83 -19.52
N ALA A 2 -8.69 7.91 -19.35
CA ALA A 2 -7.92 6.85 -18.71
C ALA A 2 -8.46 6.65 -17.28
N LYS A 3 -8.72 5.40 -16.88
CA LYS A 3 -9.11 5.12 -15.49
C LYS A 3 -7.98 5.64 -14.57
N PRO A 4 -8.28 6.41 -13.52
CA PRO A 4 -7.28 6.83 -12.56
C PRO A 4 -6.60 5.59 -11.98
N ALA A 5 -5.27 5.64 -11.83
CA ALA A 5 -4.52 4.52 -11.29
C ALA A 5 -4.99 4.21 -9.86
N THR A 6 -5.23 2.94 -9.57
CA THR A 6 -5.55 2.50 -8.21
C THR A 6 -4.26 2.33 -7.42
N LEU A 7 -4.10 3.11 -6.36
CA LEU A 7 -3.03 2.97 -5.40
C LEU A 7 -3.41 1.88 -4.39
N ARG A 8 -2.50 0.95 -4.13
CA ARG A 8 -2.70 -0.15 -3.20
C ARG A 8 -1.69 -0.08 -2.08
N GLN A 9 -2.16 -0.18 -0.84
CA GLN A 9 -1.29 -0.11 0.33
C GLN A 9 -1.66 -1.18 1.36
N ILE A 10 -0.64 -1.83 1.91
CA ILE A 10 -0.76 -2.56 3.17
C ILE A 10 -0.21 -1.66 4.27
N LEU A 11 -0.98 -1.45 5.33
CA LEU A 11 -0.56 -0.73 6.51
C LEU A 11 -0.45 -1.69 7.68
N VAL A 12 0.78 -1.97 8.10
CA VAL A 12 1.08 -2.83 9.24
C VAL A 12 1.11 -1.98 10.50
N VAL A 13 0.33 -2.34 11.51
CA VAL A 13 0.37 -1.72 12.83
C VAL A 13 0.80 -2.79 13.84
N THR A 14 1.99 -2.64 14.40
CA THR A 14 2.58 -3.62 15.34
C THR A 14 3.35 -2.91 16.43
N ASP A 15 3.57 -3.56 17.56
CA ASP A 15 4.44 -3.07 18.63
C ASP A 15 5.72 -3.87 18.81
N GLY A 16 6.00 -4.81 17.91
CA GLY A 16 7.16 -5.68 18.03
C GLY A 16 7.54 -6.37 16.73
N CYS A 17 8.57 -7.19 16.85
CA CYS A 17 9.24 -7.84 15.74
C CYS A 17 8.96 -9.33 15.72
N SER A 18 8.77 -9.87 14.52
CA SER A 18 8.30 -11.23 14.30
C SER A 18 9.40 -12.10 13.73
N ASN A 19 9.55 -13.29 14.28
CA ASN A 19 10.54 -14.28 13.82
C ASN A 19 9.90 -15.63 13.42
N VAL A 20 8.59 -15.66 13.16
CA VAL A 20 7.86 -16.90 12.84
C VAL A 20 7.35 -16.89 11.40
N GLY A 21 7.77 -17.90 10.64
CA GLY A 21 7.37 -18.09 9.24
C GLY A 21 8.28 -17.37 8.25
N ILE A 22 7.73 -16.96 7.11
CA ILE A 22 8.47 -16.17 6.11
C ILE A 22 8.92 -14.83 6.71
N SER A 23 10.11 -14.37 6.33
CA SER A 23 10.62 -13.06 6.74
C SER A 23 9.62 -11.94 6.36
N PRO A 24 9.28 -11.03 7.29
CA PRO A 24 8.44 -9.86 7.00
C PRO A 24 9.00 -8.99 5.86
N ILE A 25 10.33 -8.88 5.77
CA ILE A 25 11.02 -8.13 4.72
C ILE A 25 10.78 -8.78 3.36
N ALA A 26 10.91 -10.11 3.26
CA ALA A 26 10.66 -10.85 2.02
C ALA A 26 9.19 -10.74 1.58
N ALA A 27 8.25 -10.83 2.51
CA ALA A 27 6.83 -10.64 2.22
C ALA A 27 6.52 -9.21 1.76
N ALA A 28 7.17 -8.19 2.35
CA ALA A 28 7.04 -6.81 1.91
C ALA A 28 7.63 -6.57 0.51
N THR A 29 8.76 -7.19 0.18
CA THR A 29 9.31 -7.19 -1.18
C THR A 29 8.32 -7.79 -2.18
N LEU A 30 7.72 -8.93 -1.86
CA LEU A 30 6.71 -9.57 -2.70
C LEU A 30 5.49 -8.65 -2.94
N ALA A 31 4.99 -7.98 -1.90
CA ALA A 31 3.90 -7.00 -2.04
C ALA A 31 4.28 -5.88 -3.01
N ARG A 32 5.49 -5.34 -2.88
CA ARG A 32 6.00 -4.28 -3.76
C ARG A 32 6.12 -4.72 -5.21
N GLU A 33 6.57 -5.95 -5.46
CA GLU A 33 6.65 -6.53 -6.81
C GLU A 33 5.27 -6.62 -7.47
N GLN A 34 4.20 -6.79 -6.67
CA GLN A 34 2.81 -6.75 -7.11
C GLN A 34 2.21 -5.32 -7.15
N GLY A 35 3.06 -4.30 -6.93
CA GLY A 35 2.70 -2.89 -6.91
C GLY A 35 1.82 -2.48 -5.72
N ILE A 36 1.94 -3.18 -4.60
CA ILE A 36 1.32 -2.85 -3.32
C ILE A 36 2.41 -2.26 -2.41
N THR A 37 2.21 -1.03 -1.96
CA THR A 37 3.15 -0.37 -1.05
C THR A 37 2.93 -0.86 0.38
N VAL A 38 3.99 -1.29 1.07
CA VAL A 38 3.88 -1.69 2.50
C VAL A 38 4.41 -0.58 3.40
N ASN A 39 3.52 -0.08 4.24
CA ASN A 39 3.76 0.92 5.26
C ASN A 39 3.73 0.26 6.64
N VAL A 40 4.57 0.70 7.57
CA VAL A 40 4.70 0.06 8.89
C VAL A 40 4.67 1.11 10.00
N ILE A 41 3.77 0.96 10.96
CA ILE A 41 3.70 1.82 12.15
C ILE A 41 3.99 0.98 13.39
N GLY A 42 5.10 1.32 14.05
CA GLY A 42 5.45 0.82 15.37
C GLY A 42 4.69 1.56 16.46
N VAL A 43 3.96 0.86 17.33
CA VAL A 43 3.24 1.47 18.46
C VAL A 43 3.95 1.16 19.77
N VAL A 44 4.61 2.17 20.32
CA VAL A 44 5.46 2.03 21.51
C VAL A 44 4.81 2.64 22.74
N ASP A 45 4.97 1.98 23.89
CA ASP A 45 4.76 2.63 25.17
C ASP A 45 6.05 3.34 25.60
N LYS A 46 5.97 4.23 26.60
CA LYS A 46 7.01 5.21 27.00
C LYS A 46 8.46 4.69 27.16
N HIS A 47 8.73 3.39 27.12
CA HIS A 47 10.06 2.80 27.34
C HIS A 47 10.37 1.49 26.57
N GLU A 48 9.63 1.08 25.51
CA GLU A 48 9.60 -0.35 25.14
C GLU A 48 9.96 -0.76 23.70
N MET A 49 10.72 0.03 22.92
CA MET A 49 11.27 -0.50 21.66
C MET A 49 12.78 -0.41 21.61
N GLY A 50 13.43 -1.58 21.49
CA GLY A 50 14.87 -1.67 21.30
C GLY A 50 15.27 -1.35 19.86
N GLU A 51 16.54 -0.99 19.66
CA GLU A 51 17.10 -0.62 18.35
C GLU A 51 16.84 -1.66 17.25
N GLN A 52 16.86 -2.95 17.61
CA GLN A 52 16.56 -4.04 16.69
C GLN A 52 15.12 -3.99 16.15
N GLY A 53 14.16 -3.59 16.99
CA GLY A 53 12.76 -3.52 16.60
C GLY A 53 12.50 -2.36 15.65
N GLU A 54 13.12 -1.21 15.92
CA GLU A 54 13.04 -0.07 15.02
C GLU A 54 13.67 -0.36 13.65
N GLN A 55 14.78 -1.10 13.65
CA GLN A 55 15.49 -1.42 12.42
C GLN A 55 14.65 -2.31 11.51
N GLU A 56 14.03 -3.36 12.05
CA GLU A 56 13.16 -4.24 11.27
C GLU A 56 11.94 -3.50 10.71
N ILE A 57 11.31 -2.61 11.50
CA ILE A 57 10.20 -1.77 11.04
C ILE A 57 10.62 -0.92 9.83
N ARG A 58 11.80 -0.30 9.89
CA ARG A 58 12.35 0.51 8.79
C ARG A 58 12.66 -0.34 7.57
N GLU A 59 13.33 -1.48 7.75
CA GLU A 59 13.71 -2.39 6.67
C GLU A 59 12.48 -2.98 5.96
N MET A 60 11.45 -3.35 6.71
CA MET A 60 10.20 -3.87 6.17
C MET A 60 9.49 -2.83 5.29
N ALA A 61 9.34 -1.60 5.79
CA ALA A 61 8.74 -0.52 5.00
C ALA A 61 9.59 -0.17 3.76
N GLN A 62 10.92 -0.15 3.89
CA GLN A 62 11.83 0.12 2.77
C GLN A 62 11.74 -0.97 1.69
N ALA A 63 11.73 -2.24 2.08
CA ALA A 63 11.55 -3.38 1.19
C ALA A 63 10.20 -3.30 0.46
N GLY A 64 9.14 -2.92 1.17
CA GLY A 64 7.81 -2.67 0.65
C GLY A 64 7.64 -1.38 -0.16
N GLY A 65 8.67 -0.55 -0.28
CA GLY A 65 8.61 0.73 -1.00
C GLY A 65 7.78 1.82 -0.31
N GLY A 66 7.39 1.60 0.95
CA GLY A 66 6.56 2.52 1.73
C GLY A 66 7.37 3.36 2.71
N LEU A 67 6.71 3.72 3.79
CA LEU A 67 7.25 4.53 4.88
C LEU A 67 7.00 3.84 6.21
N SER A 68 7.85 4.14 7.18
CA SER A 68 7.69 3.69 8.55
C SER A 68 7.69 4.85 9.52
N ASP A 69 6.98 4.69 10.64
CA ASP A 69 7.05 5.63 11.76
C ASP A 69 6.86 4.88 13.09
N ILE A 70 7.37 5.46 14.18
CA ILE A 70 7.31 4.89 15.52
C ILE A 70 6.61 5.91 16.41
N VAL A 71 5.47 5.52 16.97
CA VAL A 71 4.56 6.47 17.62
C VAL A 71 4.01 5.96 18.92
N TYR A 72 3.64 6.92 19.78
CA TYR A 72 2.80 6.63 20.93
C TYR A 72 1.34 6.41 20.50
N PRO A 73 0.56 5.63 21.26
CA PRO A 73 -0.86 5.40 20.98
C PRO A 73 -1.65 6.69 20.72
N ALA A 74 -1.35 7.77 21.46
CA ALA A 74 -2.02 9.07 21.31
C ALA A 74 -1.81 9.75 19.94
N GLN A 75 -0.74 9.38 19.22
CA GLN A 75 -0.37 9.95 17.91
C GLN A 75 -0.75 9.04 16.73
N LEU A 76 -1.18 7.81 17.02
CA LEU A 76 -1.40 6.78 16.00
C LEU A 76 -2.37 7.22 14.90
N ALA A 77 -3.52 7.79 15.26
CA ALA A 77 -4.53 8.22 14.29
C ALA A 77 -3.98 9.24 13.27
N GLN A 78 -3.26 10.25 13.76
CA GLN A 78 -2.64 11.27 12.91
C GLN A 78 -1.55 10.67 12.02
N THR A 79 -0.73 9.78 12.56
CA THR A 79 0.37 9.15 11.82
C THR A 79 -0.14 8.21 10.73
N VAL A 80 -1.18 7.42 10.99
CA VAL A 80 -1.84 6.57 9.98
C VAL A 80 -2.25 7.40 8.75
N GLN A 81 -2.92 8.53 8.98
CA GLN A 81 -3.36 9.44 7.91
C GLN A 81 -2.17 10.05 7.16
N MET A 82 -1.20 10.59 7.91
CA MET A 82 -0.02 11.27 7.37
C MET A 82 0.87 10.33 6.54
N LEU A 83 1.12 9.13 7.06
CA LEU A 83 1.99 8.14 6.44
C LEU A 83 1.35 7.59 5.16
N THR A 84 0.05 7.28 5.19
CA THR A 84 -0.72 6.89 3.99
C THR A 84 -0.59 7.94 2.89
N ARG A 85 -0.86 9.22 3.21
CA ARG A 85 -0.78 10.32 2.24
C ARG A 85 0.63 10.50 1.67
N LYS A 86 1.66 10.51 2.52
CA LYS A 86 3.06 10.62 2.08
C LYS A 86 3.46 9.44 1.18
N ALA A 87 3.05 8.22 1.53
CA ALA A 87 3.32 7.03 0.74
C ALA A 87 2.64 7.09 -0.64
N MET A 88 1.41 7.62 -0.72
CA MET A 88 0.73 7.86 -1.99
C MET A 88 1.48 8.89 -2.85
N THR A 89 1.80 10.06 -2.30
CA THR A 89 2.56 11.09 -3.01
C THR A 89 3.88 10.54 -3.54
N ARG A 90 4.63 9.79 -2.72
CA ARG A 90 5.88 9.12 -3.13
C ARG A 90 5.67 8.13 -4.26
N THR A 91 4.60 7.32 -4.20
CA THR A 91 4.28 6.32 -5.23
C THR A 91 3.99 7.02 -6.56
N ILE A 92 3.19 8.10 -6.55
CA ILE A 92 2.87 8.87 -7.75
C ILE A 92 4.12 9.56 -8.30
N GLN A 93 4.93 10.20 -7.45
CA GLN A 93 6.20 10.81 -7.86
C GLN A 93 7.12 9.79 -8.52
N HIS A 94 7.18 8.56 -8.01
CA HIS A 94 7.99 7.50 -8.60
C HIS A 94 7.51 7.13 -10.01
N VAL A 95 6.19 6.99 -10.20
CA VAL A 95 5.60 6.71 -11.52
C VAL A 95 5.85 7.87 -12.48
N VAL A 96 5.58 9.11 -12.06
CA VAL A 96 5.81 10.31 -12.87
C VAL A 96 7.27 10.47 -13.26
N ASN A 97 8.20 10.25 -12.33
CA ASN A 97 9.64 10.28 -12.61
C ASN A 97 10.05 9.22 -13.66
N LYS A 98 9.46 8.02 -13.59
CA LYS A 98 9.73 6.95 -14.55
C LYS A 98 9.27 7.33 -15.96
N GLU A 99 8.09 7.94 -16.07
CA GLU A 99 7.56 8.45 -17.35
C GLU A 99 8.40 9.61 -17.89
N LEU A 100 8.80 10.56 -17.03
CA LEU A 100 9.68 11.67 -17.42
C LEU A 100 11.03 11.17 -17.96
N LYS A 101 11.66 10.20 -17.28
CA LYS A 101 12.91 9.57 -17.76
C LYS A 101 12.74 8.91 -19.13
N HIS A 102 11.60 8.26 -19.36
CA HIS A 102 11.31 7.60 -20.63
C HIS A 102 11.16 8.61 -21.78
N ILE A 103 10.46 9.71 -21.54
CA ILE A 103 10.20 10.77 -22.55
C ILE A 103 11.43 11.63 -22.79
N LEU A 104 12.18 11.99 -21.73
CA LEU A 104 13.26 12.98 -21.76
C LEU A 104 14.66 12.37 -21.79
N GLY A 105 14.79 11.04 -21.91
CA GLY A 105 16.07 10.37 -22.14
C GLY A 105 17.10 10.51 -21.00
N GLY A 106 16.66 10.80 -19.77
CA GLY A 106 17.55 10.85 -18.59
C GLY A 106 17.30 11.99 -17.61
N ALA A 107 16.43 12.96 -17.92
CA ALA A 107 16.10 14.02 -16.96
C ALA A 107 15.24 13.48 -15.81
N GLU A 108 15.70 13.66 -14.58
CA GLU A 108 14.89 13.46 -13.36
C GLU A 108 14.11 14.76 -13.03
N LEU A 109 13.11 14.67 -12.15
CA LEU A 109 12.40 15.83 -11.61
C LEU A 109 13.36 16.95 -11.19
N GLU A 110 14.50 16.60 -10.58
CA GLU A 110 15.51 17.55 -10.10
C GLU A 110 16.24 18.30 -11.23
N GLY A 111 16.31 17.72 -12.43
CA GLY A 111 16.91 18.34 -13.62
C GLY A 111 15.97 19.29 -14.37
N LEU A 112 14.71 19.41 -13.94
CA LEU A 112 13.74 20.32 -14.55
C LEU A 112 13.91 21.76 -14.04
N ALA A 113 13.63 22.72 -14.92
CA ALA A 113 13.54 24.14 -14.54
C ALA A 113 12.53 24.34 -13.39
N PRO A 114 12.75 25.31 -12.48
CA PRO A 114 11.90 25.53 -11.31
C PRO A 114 10.39 25.59 -11.61
N GLU A 115 10.00 26.25 -12.70
CA GLU A 115 8.60 26.41 -13.12
C GLU A 115 7.97 25.06 -13.47
N LYS A 116 8.73 24.22 -14.20
CA LYS A 116 8.27 22.87 -14.57
C LYS A 116 8.22 21.94 -13.35
N ARG A 117 9.14 22.08 -12.40
CA ARG A 117 9.09 21.33 -11.14
C ARG A 117 7.83 21.66 -10.34
N MET A 118 7.46 22.94 -10.26
CA MET A 118 6.22 23.38 -9.62
C MET A 118 4.98 22.81 -10.30
N GLN A 119 4.95 22.81 -11.64
CA GLN A 119 3.86 22.22 -12.40
C GLN A 119 3.71 20.70 -12.15
N VAL A 120 4.84 19.97 -12.15
CA VAL A 120 4.81 18.53 -11.88
C VAL A 120 4.40 18.23 -10.43
N ALA A 121 4.84 19.04 -9.46
CA ALA A 121 4.41 18.91 -8.08
C ALA A 121 2.89 19.08 -7.92
N GLY A 122 2.30 20.10 -8.55
CA GLY A 122 0.85 20.30 -8.55
C GLY A 122 0.09 19.11 -9.17
N MET A 123 0.59 18.57 -10.29
CA MET A 123 0.00 17.38 -10.91
C MET A 123 0.07 16.16 -10.01
N VAL A 124 1.19 15.95 -9.31
CA VAL A 124 1.33 14.85 -8.34
C VAL A 124 0.29 14.97 -7.22
N ASP A 125 0.08 16.17 -6.68
CA ASP A 125 -0.87 16.41 -5.60
C ASP A 125 -2.32 16.17 -6.08
N GLU A 126 -2.68 16.67 -7.26
CA GLU A 126 -4.00 16.42 -7.87
C GLU A 126 -4.24 14.93 -8.12
N LEU A 127 -3.25 14.23 -8.68
CA LEU A 127 -3.32 12.78 -8.87
C LEU A 127 -3.46 12.05 -7.53
N GLY A 128 -2.78 12.50 -6.48
CA GLY A 128 -2.90 11.93 -5.13
C GLY A 128 -4.32 12.04 -4.58
N GLU A 129 -4.97 13.16 -4.82
CA GLU A 129 -6.32 13.42 -4.33
C GLU A 129 -7.39 12.65 -5.12
N GLN A 130 -7.25 12.54 -6.44
CA GLN A 130 -8.24 11.93 -7.33
C GLN A 130 -8.07 10.42 -7.54
N SER A 131 -6.89 9.86 -7.26
CA SER A 131 -6.63 8.42 -7.48
C SER A 131 -7.47 7.53 -6.58
N ALA A 132 -7.89 6.38 -7.11
CA ALA A 132 -8.51 5.35 -6.29
C ALA A 132 -7.50 4.81 -5.27
N LEU A 133 -7.93 4.49 -4.06
CA LEU A 133 -7.07 3.97 -3.00
C LEU A 133 -7.69 2.75 -2.34
N GLU A 134 -6.89 1.70 -2.23
CA GLU A 134 -7.23 0.46 -1.54
C GLU A 134 -6.23 0.24 -0.42
N VAL A 135 -6.70 0.22 0.83
CA VAL A 135 -5.84 0.01 2.00
C VAL A 135 -6.26 -1.25 2.75
N VAL A 136 -5.34 -2.21 2.90
CA VAL A 136 -5.50 -3.28 3.90
C VAL A 136 -4.70 -2.88 5.12
N MET A 137 -5.38 -2.58 6.22
CA MET A 137 -4.72 -2.39 7.51
C MET A 137 -4.65 -3.73 8.23
N ILE A 138 -3.44 -4.20 8.52
CA ILE A 138 -3.21 -5.39 9.33
C ILE A 138 -2.73 -4.96 10.71
N VAL A 139 -3.39 -5.44 11.76
CA VAL A 139 -3.19 -5.02 13.14
C VAL A 139 -2.70 -6.19 13.97
N ASP A 140 -1.60 -5.97 14.68
CA ASP A 140 -1.09 -6.91 15.67
C ASP A 140 -2.04 -6.99 16.87
N THR A 141 -2.42 -8.20 17.24
CA THR A 141 -3.30 -8.52 18.37
C THR A 141 -2.62 -9.38 19.44
N SER A 142 -1.28 -9.39 19.44
CA SER A 142 -0.48 -9.99 20.50
C SER A 142 -0.76 -9.37 21.88
N ALA A 143 -0.29 -10.05 22.92
CA ALA A 143 -0.58 -9.66 24.31
C ALA A 143 -0.13 -8.24 24.68
N SER A 144 0.98 -7.75 24.08
CA SER A 144 1.53 -6.41 24.30
C SER A 144 0.64 -5.31 23.71
N MET A 145 -0.16 -5.62 22.69
CA MET A 145 -1.07 -4.66 22.05
C MET A 145 -2.32 -4.36 22.89
N LYS A 146 -2.61 -5.14 23.94
CA LYS A 146 -3.85 -5.02 24.73
C LYS A 146 -4.15 -3.59 25.20
N ASN A 147 -3.14 -2.88 25.69
CA ASN A 147 -3.31 -1.52 26.20
C ASN A 147 -3.33 -0.45 25.09
N LYS A 148 -2.92 -0.82 23.87
CA LYS A 148 -2.83 0.05 22.69
C LYS A 148 -4.07 -0.06 21.81
N MET A 149 -4.90 -1.09 22.03
CA MET A 149 -6.01 -1.42 21.14
C MET A 149 -7.09 -0.36 21.05
N SER A 150 -7.38 0.37 22.14
CA SER A 150 -8.34 1.48 22.09
C SER A 150 -7.88 2.59 21.15
N ALA A 151 -6.58 2.91 21.14
CA ALA A 151 -6.01 3.88 20.23
C ALA A 151 -6.01 3.39 18.78
N VAL A 152 -5.76 2.10 18.55
CA VAL A 152 -5.86 1.50 17.21
C VAL A 152 -7.29 1.55 16.68
N GLN A 153 -8.29 1.23 17.50
CA GLN A 153 -9.71 1.34 17.11
C GLN A 153 -10.08 2.77 16.74
N GLN A 154 -9.63 3.74 17.54
CA GLN A 154 -9.82 5.17 17.24
C GLN A 154 -9.13 5.56 15.93
N ALA A 155 -7.89 5.13 15.74
CA ALA A 155 -7.13 5.40 14.51
C ALA A 155 -7.81 4.84 13.26
N ILE A 156 -8.40 3.64 13.35
CA ILE A 156 -9.15 3.02 12.25
C ILE A 156 -10.41 3.82 11.92
N TYR A 157 -11.15 4.24 12.93
CA TYR A 157 -12.33 5.07 12.75
C TYR A 157 -11.98 6.41 12.11
N ASP A 158 -11.02 7.15 12.67
CA ASP A 158 -10.59 8.45 12.17
C ASP A 158 -9.99 8.35 10.77
N PHE A 159 -9.24 7.27 10.49
CA PHE A 159 -8.71 7.01 9.17
C PHE A 159 -9.82 6.76 8.15
N SER A 160 -10.86 6.00 8.49
CA SER A 160 -12.01 5.78 7.60
C SER A 160 -12.73 7.08 7.22
N ILE A 161 -12.83 8.04 8.16
CA ILE A 161 -13.38 9.37 7.89
C ILE A 161 -12.48 10.14 6.94
N SER A 162 -11.16 10.11 7.17
CA SER A 162 -10.19 10.78 6.30
C SER A 162 -10.23 10.23 4.87
N LEU A 163 -10.38 8.91 4.70
CA LEU A 163 -10.49 8.27 3.38
C LEU A 163 -11.73 8.74 2.62
N ARG A 164 -12.85 8.95 3.32
CA ARG A 164 -14.08 9.47 2.73
C ARG A 164 -14.01 10.95 2.33
N SER A 165 -13.14 11.74 2.95
CA SER A 165 -12.96 13.14 2.57
C SER A 165 -12.20 13.32 1.26
N ARG A 166 -11.58 12.26 0.74
CA ARG A 166 -10.85 12.31 -0.52
C ARG A 166 -11.80 12.38 -1.72
N SER A 167 -11.37 13.08 -2.77
CA SER A 167 -12.11 13.16 -4.03
C SER A 167 -12.12 11.85 -4.81
N GLY A 168 -11.04 11.07 -4.72
CA GLY A 168 -10.92 9.73 -5.30
C GLY A 168 -11.60 8.66 -4.46
N SER A 169 -12.08 7.60 -5.11
CA SER A 169 -12.72 6.46 -4.43
C SER A 169 -11.73 5.76 -3.48
N SER A 170 -12.09 5.64 -2.21
CA SER A 170 -11.27 4.96 -1.21
C SER A 170 -12.04 3.81 -0.59
N ARG A 171 -11.38 2.65 -0.44
CA ARG A 171 -11.89 1.54 0.35
C ARG A 171 -10.80 0.98 1.25
N MET A 172 -11.20 0.46 2.41
CA MET A 172 -10.29 -0.20 3.32
C MET A 172 -10.84 -1.53 3.84
N ALA A 173 -9.94 -2.44 4.15
CA ALA A 173 -10.23 -3.64 4.95
C ALA A 173 -9.33 -3.62 6.18
N VAL A 174 -9.82 -4.17 7.29
CA VAL A 174 -9.03 -4.32 8.52
C VAL A 174 -8.93 -5.78 8.88
N CYS A 175 -7.71 -6.23 9.12
CA CYS A 175 -7.40 -7.58 9.53
C CYS A 175 -6.60 -7.56 10.83
N SER A 176 -6.66 -8.65 11.57
CA SER A 176 -5.82 -8.88 12.75
C SER A 176 -4.89 -10.06 12.54
N PHE A 177 -3.72 -10.02 13.16
CA PHE A 177 -2.81 -11.15 13.27
C PHE A 177 -2.23 -11.22 14.70
N PRO A 178 -2.06 -12.42 15.28
CA PRO A 178 -2.36 -13.73 14.71
C PRO A 178 -3.88 -14.00 14.57
N GLY A 179 -4.27 -14.74 13.53
CA GLY A 179 -5.63 -15.28 13.39
C GLY A 179 -5.82 -16.62 14.12
N LYS A 180 -7.08 -17.05 14.29
CA LYS A 180 -7.41 -18.31 14.99
C LYS A 180 -7.03 -19.57 14.22
N GLU A 181 -7.33 -19.60 12.92
CA GLU A 181 -7.10 -20.75 12.04
C GLU A 181 -6.04 -20.47 10.96
N LYS A 182 -5.84 -19.18 10.63
CA LYS A 182 -4.88 -18.67 9.63
C LYS A 182 -3.99 -17.62 10.28
N HIS A 183 -2.94 -17.16 9.59
CA HIS A 183 -2.09 -16.10 10.14
C HIS A 183 -2.82 -14.76 10.18
N LEU A 184 -3.74 -14.53 9.25
CA LEU A 184 -4.54 -13.31 9.16
C LEU A 184 -6.04 -13.61 9.33
N GLU A 185 -6.73 -12.78 10.11
CA GLU A 185 -8.19 -12.82 10.27
C GLU A 185 -8.80 -11.51 9.77
N VAL A 186 -9.72 -11.57 8.80
CA VAL A 186 -10.44 -10.39 8.32
C VAL A 186 -11.47 -10.00 9.37
N ARG A 187 -11.32 -8.80 9.93
CA ARG A 187 -12.20 -8.27 10.99
C ARG A 187 -13.24 -7.31 10.43
N ILE A 188 -12.81 -6.48 9.48
CA ILE A 188 -13.68 -5.59 8.71
C ILE A 188 -13.38 -5.89 7.24
N PRO A 189 -14.35 -6.41 6.47
CA PRO A 189 -14.17 -6.63 5.04
C PRO A 189 -14.05 -5.30 4.29
N TRP A 190 -13.71 -5.36 3.01
CA TRP A 190 -13.62 -4.17 2.14
C TRP A 190 -14.86 -3.29 2.26
N THR A 191 -14.66 -2.05 2.70
CA THR A 191 -15.72 -1.06 2.86
C THR A 191 -15.20 0.34 2.56
N ASP A 192 -16.09 1.21 2.09
CA ASP A 192 -15.89 2.66 2.01
C ASP A 192 -16.41 3.40 3.26
N GLN A 193 -17.09 2.67 4.16
CA GLN A 193 -17.70 3.19 5.38
C GLN A 193 -17.46 2.26 6.56
N ILE A 194 -16.82 2.77 7.61
CA ILE A 194 -16.70 2.08 8.89
C ILE A 194 -17.65 2.75 9.89
N GLU A 195 -18.77 2.08 10.15
CA GLU A 195 -19.76 2.54 11.14
C GLU A 195 -19.39 2.11 12.57
N LYS A 196 -18.68 0.98 12.72
CA LYS A 196 -18.30 0.41 14.02
C LYS A 196 -16.92 -0.27 13.97
N ALA A 197 -15.87 0.45 14.37
CA ALA A 197 -14.51 -0.13 14.51
C ALA A 197 -14.36 -1.10 15.71
N TYR A 198 -15.38 -1.20 16.57
CA TYR A 198 -15.36 -2.03 17.78
C TYR A 198 -15.30 -3.54 17.51
N GLU A 199 -15.59 -3.99 16.28
CA GLU A 199 -15.53 -5.41 15.89
C GLU A 199 -14.11 -6.01 15.99
N LEU A 200 -13.07 -5.18 16.14
CA LEU A 200 -11.67 -5.61 16.25
C LEU A 200 -11.35 -6.30 17.58
N THR A 201 -12.05 -6.01 18.67
CA THR A 201 -11.74 -6.60 19.99
C THR A 201 -12.53 -7.87 20.30
N ALA A 202 -13.53 -8.21 19.48
CA ALA A 202 -14.41 -9.35 19.70
C ALA A 202 -13.71 -10.70 19.44
N GLY A 203 -13.21 -11.35 20.48
CA GLY A 203 -12.62 -12.69 20.36
C GLY A 203 -11.13 -12.69 20.00
N LEU A 204 -10.38 -11.69 20.46
CA LEU A 204 -8.92 -11.70 20.52
C LEU A 204 -8.43 -12.93 21.30
N THR A 205 -8.08 -13.99 20.59
CA THR A 205 -7.33 -15.11 21.16
C THR A 205 -5.87 -14.71 21.17
N MET A 206 -5.43 -14.12 22.27
CA MET A 206 -4.06 -13.68 22.43
C MET A 206 -3.14 -14.92 22.49
N SER A 207 -2.54 -15.26 21.35
CA SER A 207 -1.47 -16.25 21.27
C SER A 207 -0.12 -15.52 21.29
N GLY A 208 0.89 -16.11 21.94
CA GLY A 208 2.19 -15.47 22.17
C GLY A 208 3.11 -15.40 20.96
N ILE A 209 2.60 -15.59 19.74
CA ILE A 209 3.37 -15.53 18.49
C ILE A 209 2.76 -14.51 17.54
N THR A 210 3.62 -13.73 16.89
CA THR A 210 3.23 -12.71 15.92
C THR A 210 3.75 -13.15 14.56
N PRO A 211 2.93 -13.60 13.60
CA PRO A 211 3.41 -14.05 12.28
C PRO A 211 3.28 -12.93 11.22
N THR A 212 4.13 -11.90 11.30
CA THR A 212 3.99 -10.69 10.46
C THR A 212 4.20 -10.95 8.97
N GLY A 213 5.22 -11.73 8.59
CA GLY A 213 5.47 -12.06 7.19
C GLY A 213 4.34 -12.88 6.54
N PRO A 214 3.87 -13.97 7.19
CA PRO A 214 2.67 -14.68 6.73
C PRO A 214 1.43 -13.78 6.65
N ALA A 215 1.21 -12.89 7.61
CA ALA A 215 0.10 -11.93 7.60
C ALA A 215 0.16 -10.97 6.39
N ILE A 216 1.33 -10.44 6.05
CA ILE A 216 1.52 -9.63 4.83
C ILE A 216 1.19 -10.46 3.58
N THR A 217 1.64 -11.71 3.53
CA THR A 217 1.41 -12.60 2.38
C THR A 217 -0.08 -12.88 2.16
N GLU A 218 -0.82 -13.16 3.25
CA GLU A 218 -2.28 -13.34 3.18
C GLU A 218 -3.00 -12.02 2.85
N ALA A 219 -2.49 -10.87 3.31
CA ALA A 219 -3.05 -9.56 2.99
C ALA A 219 -2.92 -9.21 1.49
N ILE A 220 -1.83 -9.64 0.83
CA ILE A 220 -1.67 -9.48 -0.63
C ILE A 220 -2.84 -10.14 -1.37
N ALA A 221 -3.26 -11.33 -0.94
CA ALA A 221 -4.37 -12.07 -1.56
C ALA A 221 -5.72 -11.33 -1.42
N LEU A 222 -5.89 -10.43 -0.44
CA LEU A 222 -7.12 -9.64 -0.32
C LEU A 222 -7.29 -8.60 -1.43
N PHE A 223 -6.21 -8.27 -2.16
CA PHE A 223 -6.25 -7.40 -3.32
C PHE A 223 -6.61 -8.15 -4.60
N GLU A 224 -7.04 -9.42 -4.54
CA GLU A 224 -7.43 -10.26 -5.68
C GLU A 224 -8.48 -9.58 -6.58
N HIS A 225 -7.94 -8.79 -7.51
CA HIS A 225 -8.33 -8.15 -8.77
C HIS A 225 -7.08 -7.33 -9.20
N VAL A 226 -5.86 -7.89 -9.03
CA VAL A 226 -4.60 -7.18 -9.29
C VAL A 226 -4.37 -7.02 -10.80
N GLU A 227 -5.08 -6.09 -11.43
CA GLU A 227 -4.53 -5.34 -12.57
C GLU A 227 -3.98 -4.01 -12.05
N LEU A 228 -2.73 -3.71 -12.38
CA LEU A 228 -2.12 -2.38 -12.30
C LEU A 228 -1.86 -1.86 -13.72
N PRO A 229 -1.69 -0.53 -13.90
CA PRO A 229 -2.16 0.21 -15.08
C PRO A 229 -1.51 -0.23 -16.39
N LYS A 230 -2.16 0.08 -17.52
CA LYS A 230 -1.60 -0.12 -18.86
C LYS A 230 -0.66 1.04 -19.24
N PRO A 231 0.67 0.91 -19.02
CA PRO A 231 1.65 1.23 -20.04
C PRO A 231 1.94 0.00 -20.94
N LEU A 232 1.41 -1.18 -20.57
CA LEU A 232 1.66 -2.45 -21.25
C LEU A 232 0.69 -2.79 -22.39
N ALA A 233 -0.49 -2.17 -22.48
CA ALA A 233 -1.43 -2.47 -23.58
C ALA A 233 -1.09 -1.77 -24.89
N ASP A 234 -0.46 -0.59 -24.83
CA ASP A 234 -0.14 0.14 -26.05
C ASP A 234 1.03 -0.50 -26.81
N ARG A 235 1.92 -1.23 -26.13
CA ARG A 235 2.99 -1.98 -26.80
C ARG A 235 2.49 -3.20 -27.61
N TYR A 236 1.27 -3.67 -27.38
CA TYR A 236 0.66 -4.77 -28.15
C TYR A 236 -0.30 -4.32 -29.25
N ARG A 237 -0.82 -3.08 -29.22
CA ARG A 237 -1.61 -2.54 -30.34
C ARG A 237 -0.76 -2.03 -31.49
N THR A 238 0.41 -1.44 -31.22
CA THR A 238 1.27 -0.90 -32.28
C THR A 238 2.00 -2.00 -33.05
N LYS A 239 2.33 -3.14 -32.42
CA LYS A 239 2.88 -4.32 -33.12
C LYS A 239 1.86 -5.07 -33.97
N LYS A 240 0.56 -4.95 -33.69
CA LYS A 240 -0.48 -5.58 -34.52
C LYS A 240 -0.84 -4.74 -35.74
N LYS A 241 -0.81 -3.40 -35.65
CA LYS A 241 -0.92 -2.51 -36.82
C LYS A 241 0.31 -2.54 -37.74
N ALA A 242 1.52 -2.65 -37.18
CA ALA A 242 2.74 -2.75 -37.98
C ALA A 242 2.89 -4.10 -38.72
N ASN A 243 2.19 -5.15 -38.28
CA ASN A 243 2.16 -6.47 -38.95
C ASN A 243 0.91 -6.67 -39.83
N GLU A 244 -0.08 -5.78 -39.80
CA GLU A 244 -1.27 -5.84 -40.68
C GLU A 244 -1.15 -4.88 -41.89
N GLU A 245 -0.12 -4.02 -41.93
CA GLU A 245 0.18 -3.14 -43.08
C GLU A 245 1.24 -3.73 -44.04
N ASP A 246 1.79 -4.91 -43.77
CA ASP A 246 2.84 -5.56 -44.58
C ASP A 246 2.39 -6.82 -45.34
N ASP A 247 1.09 -7.15 -45.34
CA ASP A 247 0.54 -8.30 -46.10
C ASP A 247 -0.45 -7.85 -47.19
N GLY A 248 0.00 -6.84 -47.95
CA GLY A 248 -0.61 -6.42 -49.20
C GLY A 248 0.19 -6.91 -50.42
N TYR A 249 -0.45 -7.76 -51.23
CA TYR A 249 -0.14 -8.16 -52.61
C TYR A 249 0.75 -9.38 -52.85
N LEU A 250 0.12 -10.46 -53.36
CA LEU A 250 0.38 -11.13 -54.65
C LEU A 250 -0.65 -12.28 -54.79
N GLN A 251 -1.82 -12.03 -55.38
CA GLN A 251 -2.19 -12.35 -56.78
C GLN A 251 -2.01 -13.82 -57.21
N ASP A 252 -3.16 -14.43 -57.53
CA ASP A 252 -3.47 -15.42 -58.58
C ASP A 252 -2.43 -16.47 -59.00
N HIS A 253 -2.83 -17.76 -59.03
CA HIS A 253 -2.87 -18.59 -60.25
C HIS A 253 -3.57 -19.96 -60.04
N VAL A 254 -4.68 -20.15 -60.78
CA VAL A 254 -5.05 -21.31 -61.64
C VAL A 254 -4.84 -22.75 -61.11
N PHE A 255 -5.92 -23.48 -60.78
CA PHE A 255 -6.63 -24.49 -61.61
C PHE A 255 -7.85 -25.02 -60.84
#